data_AF-A0A528A0U7-F1
#
_entry.id   AF-A0A528A0U7-F1
#
_cell.length_a   1.000
_cell.length_b   1.000
_cell.length_c   1.000
_cell.angle_alpha   90.00
_cell.angle_beta   90.00
_cell.angle_gamma   90.00
#
_symmetry.space_group_name_H-M   'P 1'
#
loop_
_entity.id
_entity.type
_entity.pdbx_description
1 polymer ?
#
loop_
_entity_poly.entity_id
_entity_poly.type
_entity_poly.pdbx_seq_one_letter_code
_entity_poly.pdbx_strand_id
1 'polypeptide(L)'
;MAGTIKRDYSLVGESTRRAIETGLASAEWYHTDVPRKTMKELMQRSDSPAIRDTAIWLGAILVSAAGGVYFWGTWWCVPFFFVYGVLYA
;
A
#
# COMPACT_ATOMS: atom_id res chain seq x y z
N MET A 1 43.60 8.18 -10.90
CA MET A 1 42.18 7.76 -10.78
C MET A 1 42.00 7.14 -9.40
N ALA A 2 41.36 7.84 -8.47
CA ALA A 2 40.99 7.26 -7.19
C ALA A 2 39.90 6.22 -7.46
N GLY A 3 40.21 4.94 -7.27
CA GLY A 3 39.22 3.87 -7.41
C GLY A 3 38.16 4.04 -6.33
N THR A 4 36.89 4.13 -6.73
CA THR A 4 35.77 4.21 -5.81
C THR A 4 35.76 2.94 -4.96
N ILE A 5 36.09 3.06 -3.68
CA ILE A 5 36.01 1.93 -2.74
C ILE A 5 34.54 1.52 -2.66
N LYS A 6 34.21 0.33 -3.17
CA LYS A 6 32.86 -0.22 -3.12
C LYS A 6 32.49 -0.42 -1.65
N ARG A 7 31.40 0.22 -1.22
CA ARG A 7 30.94 0.12 0.18
C ARG A 7 30.54 -1.32 0.49
N ASP A 8 31.06 -1.85 1.59
CA ASP A 8 30.69 -3.17 2.09
C ASP A 8 29.36 -3.08 2.82
N TYR A 9 28.33 -3.76 2.30
CA TYR A 9 26.99 -3.84 2.86
C TYR A 9 26.75 -5.17 3.60
N SER A 10 27.83 -5.92 3.90
CA SER A 10 27.74 -7.13 4.71
C SER A 10 27.11 -6.86 6.08
N LEU A 11 26.09 -7.64 6.42
CA LEU A 11 25.39 -7.55 7.72
C LEU A 11 26.25 -8.04 8.89
N VAL A 12 27.39 -8.68 8.63
CA VAL A 12 28.33 -9.19 9.64
C VAL A 12 29.71 -8.53 9.55
N GLY A 13 29.84 -7.50 8.71
CA GLY A 13 31.11 -6.82 8.43
C GLY A 13 31.50 -5.77 9.45
N GLU A 14 32.55 -5.01 9.13
CA GLU A 14 33.10 -3.95 9.98
C GLU A 14 32.07 -2.85 10.31
N SER A 15 31.15 -2.56 9.37
CA SER A 15 30.05 -1.61 9.56
C SER A 15 29.12 -2.02 10.69
N THR A 16 28.77 -3.31 10.79
CA THR A 16 27.95 -3.84 11.88
C THR A 16 28.67 -3.73 13.21
N ARG A 17 29.97 -4.07 13.23
CA ARG A 17 30.79 -3.92 14.44
C ARG A 17 30.84 -2.47 14.93
N ARG A 18 31.10 -1.52 14.03
CA ARG A 18 31.07 -0.08 14.36
C ARG A 18 29.69 0.38 14.83
N ALA A 19 28.61 -0.14 14.24
CA ALA A 19 27.26 0.18 14.68
C ALA A 19 26.96 -0.33 16.09
N ILE A 20 27.50 -1.49 16.48
CA ILE A 20 27.38 -2.00 17.86
C ILE A 20 28.21 -1.13 18.83
N GLU A 21 29.47 -0.86 18.51
CA GLU A 21 30.38 -0.05 19.33
C GLU A 21 29.86 1.39 19.54
N THR A 22 29.15 1.95 18.56
CA THR A 22 28.54 3.29 18.65
C THR A 22 27.11 3.27 19.22
N GLY A 23 26.58 2.11 19.60
CA GLY A 23 25.24 1.97 20.17
C GLY A 23 24.10 2.09 19.16
N LEU A 24 24.40 2.20 17.86
CA LEU A 24 23.41 2.28 16.78
C LEU A 24 22.70 0.94 16.51
N ALA A 25 23.34 -0.19 16.83
CA ALA A 25 22.79 -1.52 16.58
C ALA A 25 21.63 -1.89 17.54
N SER A 26 21.45 -1.15 18.63
CA SER A 26 20.37 -1.37 19.61
C SER A 26 19.86 -0.05 20.17
N ALA A 27 19.93 1.02 19.36
CA ALA A 27 19.45 2.32 19.78
C ALA A 27 17.97 2.22 20.17
N GLU A 28 17.64 2.72 21.35
CA GLU A 28 16.26 2.91 21.79
C GLU A 28 15.69 4.08 21.01
N TRP A 29 15.11 3.79 19.85
CA TRP A 29 14.41 4.79 19.06
C TRP A 29 13.14 5.18 19.80
N TYR A 30 12.77 6.45 19.70
CA TYR A 30 11.49 6.92 20.24
C TYR A 30 10.36 6.04 19.71
N HIS A 31 9.64 5.41 20.64
CA HIS A 31 8.41 4.71 20.37
C HIS A 31 7.30 5.40 21.15
N THR A 32 6.14 5.56 20.52
CA THR A 32 4.95 6.00 21.25
C THR A 32 4.53 4.89 22.21
N ASP A 33 4.24 5.25 23.46
CA ASP A 33 3.65 4.30 24.42
C ASP A 33 2.24 3.93 23.97
N VAL A 34 2.09 2.72 23.43
CA VAL A 34 0.80 2.15 23.04
C VAL A 34 0.43 1.05 24.03
N PRO A 35 -0.72 1.13 24.72
CA PRO A 35 -1.16 0.09 25.63
C PRO A 35 -1.19 -1.29 24.96
N ARG A 36 -0.79 -2.34 25.69
CA ARG A 36 -0.71 -3.72 25.19
C ARG A 36 -2.01 -4.21 24.53
N LYS A 37 -3.16 -3.76 25.06
CA LYS A 37 -4.47 -4.08 24.51
C LYS A 37 -4.65 -3.52 23.09
N THR A 38 -4.35 -2.23 22.89
CA THR A 38 -4.43 -1.56 21.58
C THR A 38 -3.45 -2.17 20.59
N MET A 39 -2.22 -2.49 21.02
CA MET A 39 -1.26 -3.17 20.15
C MET A 39 -1.81 -4.51 19.65
N LYS A 40 -2.44 -5.29 20.52
CA LYS A 40 -3.06 -6.57 20.15
C LYS A 40 -4.21 -6.40 19.15
N GLU A 41 -5.01 -5.36 19.29
CA GLU A 41 -6.09 -5.03 18.36
C GLU A 41 -5.53 -4.66 16.98
N LEU A 42 -4.45 -3.86 16.92
CA LEU A 42 -3.80 -3.49 15.66
C LEU A 42 -3.12 -4.66 14.95
N MET A 43 -2.64 -5.66 15.70
CA MET A 43 -2.09 -6.90 15.14
C MET A 43 -3.16 -7.81 14.53
N GLN A 44 -4.45 -7.58 14.84
CA GLN A 44 -5.53 -8.37 14.28
C GLN A 44 -5.69 -8.05 12.79
N ARG A 45 -5.44 -9.05 11.94
CA ARG A 45 -5.72 -8.96 10.52
C ARG A 45 -7.22 -8.71 10.30
N SER A 46 -7.53 -7.69 9.50
CA SER A 46 -8.90 -7.37 9.08
C SER A 46 -8.96 -7.27 7.57
N ASP A 47 -9.63 -8.23 6.93
CA ASP A 47 -9.84 -8.22 5.48
C ASP A 47 -11.12 -7.45 5.09
N SER A 48 -11.94 -7.04 6.06
CA SER A 48 -13.22 -6.38 5.79
C SER A 48 -13.12 -5.05 5.03
N PRO A 49 -12.11 -4.18 5.27
CA PRO A 49 -11.96 -2.96 4.47
C PRO A 49 -11.62 -3.28 3.02
N ALA A 50 -10.70 -4.22 2.80
CA ALA A 50 -10.28 -4.63 1.47
C ALA A 50 -11.43 -5.26 0.66
N ILE A 51 -12.24 -6.11 1.31
CA ILE A 51 -13.42 -6.71 0.68
C ILE A 51 -14.45 -5.64 0.30
N ARG A 52 -14.74 -4.70 1.21
CA ARG A 52 -15.67 -3.60 0.94
C ARG A 52 -15.22 -2.79 -0.27
N ASP A 53 -13.95 -2.40 -0.29
CA ASP A 53 -13.42 -1.54 -1.34
C ASP A 53 -13.39 -2.29 -2.69
N THR A 54 -13.09 -3.59 -2.67
CA THR A 54 -13.18 -4.47 -3.86
C THR A 54 -14.61 -4.58 -4.38
N ALA A 55 -15.59 -4.79 -3.48
CA ALA A 55 -17.00 -4.88 -3.85
C ALA A 55 -17.54 -3.57 -4.43
N ILE A 56 -17.15 -2.43 -3.87
CA ILE A 56 -17.52 -1.11 -4.40
C ILE A 56 -16.92 -0.91 -5.79
N TRP A 57 -15.64 -1.23 -5.97
CA TRP A 57 -14.96 -1.09 -7.27
C TRP A 57 -15.61 -1.97 -8.35
N LEU A 58 -15.83 -3.27 -8.06
CA LEU A 58 -16.50 -4.18 -8.99
C LEU A 58 -17.95 -3.74 -9.27
N GLY A 59 -18.68 -3.31 -8.24
CA GLY A 59 -20.03 -2.79 -8.39
C GLY A 59 -20.08 -1.56 -9.29
N ALA A 60 -19.15 -0.62 -9.12
CA ALA A 60 -19.07 0.58 -9.95
C ALA A 60 -18.76 0.26 -11.42
N ILE A 61 -17.87 -0.70 -11.69
CA ILE A 61 -17.59 -1.19 -13.04
C ILE A 61 -18.85 -1.84 -13.66
N LEU A 62 -19.54 -2.71 -12.92
CA LEU A 62 -20.72 -3.39 -13.45
C LEU A 62 -21.89 -2.43 -13.70
N VAL A 63 -22.15 -1.50 -12.78
CA VAL A 63 -23.23 -0.51 -12.93
C VAL A 63 -22.94 0.46 -14.07
N SER A 64 -21.69 0.91 -14.23
CA SER A 64 -21.31 1.79 -15.34
C SER A 64 -21.39 1.06 -16.69
N ALA A 65 -20.94 -0.19 -16.78
CA ALA A 65 -21.10 -1.01 -17.97
C ALA A 65 -22.58 -1.22 -18.33
N ALA A 66 -23.39 -1.63 -17.35
CA ALA A 66 -24.82 -1.86 -17.53
C ALA A 66 -25.56 -0.58 -17.96
N GLY A 67 -25.22 0.57 -17.38
CA GLY A 67 -25.74 1.87 -17.79
C GLY A 67 -25.37 2.22 -19.23
N GLY A 68 -24.12 1.99 -19.62
CA GLY A 68 -23.66 2.23 -21.00
C GLY A 68 -24.43 1.39 -22.03
N VAL A 69 -24.69 0.12 -21.71
CA VAL A 69 -25.49 -0.79 -22.56
C VAL A 69 -26.97 -0.41 -22.56
N TYR A 70 -27.54 -0.06 -21.40
CA TYR A 70 -28.96 0.28 -21.28
C TYR A 70 -29.31 1.57 -22.03
N PHE A 71 -28.48 2.60 -21.93
CA PHE A 71 -28.67 3.89 -22.60
C PHE A 71 -28.13 3.91 -24.04
N TRP A 72 -27.79 2.75 -24.60
CA TRP A 72 -27.23 2.63 -25.95
C TRP A 72 -28.16 3.26 -26.99
N GLY A 73 -27.58 4.01 -27.94
CA GLY A 73 -28.33 4.78 -28.94
C GLY A 73 -28.82 6.15 -28.46
N THR A 74 -28.52 6.54 -27.21
CA THR A 74 -28.77 7.89 -26.69
C THR A 74 -27.47 8.54 -26.21
N TRP A 75 -27.44 9.87 -26.11
CA TRP A 75 -26.31 10.60 -25.55
C TRP A 75 -26.02 10.28 -24.07
N TRP A 76 -26.99 9.69 -23.37
CA TRP A 76 -26.81 9.26 -21.98
C TRP A 76 -25.83 8.11 -21.81
N CYS A 77 -25.48 7.34 -22.86
CA CYS A 77 -24.47 6.28 -22.74
C CYS A 77 -23.04 6.83 -22.53
N VAL A 78 -22.76 8.05 -23.00
CA VAL A 78 -21.43 8.68 -22.96
C VAL A 78 -20.88 8.83 -21.54
N PRO A 79 -21.61 9.40 -20.56
CA PRO A 79 -21.10 9.48 -19.19
C PRO A 79 -20.86 8.10 -18.54
N PHE A 80 -21.68 7.10 -18.85
CA PHE A 80 -21.49 5.75 -18.32
C PHE A 80 -20.25 5.07 -18.87
N PHE A 81 -19.99 5.17 -20.18
CA PHE A 81 -18.76 4.66 -20.79
C PHE A 81 -17.52 5.41 -20.36
N PHE A 82 -17.62 6.72 -20.11
CA PHE A 82 -16.51 7.49 -19.54
C PHE A 82 -16.12 6.98 -18.15
N VAL A 83 -17.10 6.82 -17.25
CA VAL A 83 -16.85 6.28 -15.90
C VAL A 83 -16.32 4.85 -15.97
N TYR A 84 -16.92 3.99 -16.80
CA TYR A 84 -16.45 2.61 -17.00
C TYR A 84 -14.99 2.59 -17.50
N GLY A 85 -14.66 3.41 -18.49
CA GLY A 85 -13.31 3.52 -19.04
C GLY A 85 -12.28 3.97 -18.01
N VAL A 86 -12.60 4.98 -17.18
CA VAL A 86 -11.72 5.45 -16.11
C VAL A 86 -11.51 4.39 -15.03
N LEU A 87 -12.54 3.61 -14.69
CA LEU A 87 -12.45 2.59 -13.64
C LEU A 87 -11.79 1.29 -14.10
N TYR A 88 -11.77 1.02 -15.41
CA TYR A 88 -11.25 -0.21 -16.00
C TYR A 88 -9.84 -0.07 -16.62
N ALA A 89 -9.43 1.13 -17.03
CA ALA A 89 -8.11 1.40 -17.65
C ALA A 89 -6.93 1.11 -16.72
#